data_AF-A0A7C6MCY7-F1
#
_entry.id   AF-A0A7C6MCY7-F1
#
_cell.length_a   1.000
_cell.length_b   1.000
_cell.length_c   1.000
_cell.angle_alpha   90.00
_cell.angle_beta   90.00
_cell.angle_gamma   90.00
#
_symmetry.space_group_name_H-M   'P 1'
#
loop_
_entity.id
_entity.type
_entity.pdbx_description
1 polymer ?
#
loop_
_entity_poly.entity_id
_entity_poly.type
_entity_poly.pdbx_seq_one_letter_code
_entity_poly.pdbx_strand_id
1 'polypeptide(L)'
;SLMLLYASLIAIASSIAGFFLARALDAGIAGAMATMTGLSFLLAFLFSPKQGIVIRAALKRRMRRDFDTTMLVVHLHNHEGTAERKEECREDHLTEHVNWTEAVAQAAVGKALSSGLIKRSGELLCLTERGRNKAREVIEK
;
A
#
# COMPACT_ATOMS: atom_id res chain seq x y z
N SER A 1 24.41 7.56 19.30
CA SER A 1 23.74 7.83 20.60
C SER A 1 22.30 7.35 20.66
N LEU A 2 21.41 7.66 19.70
CA LEU A 2 20.02 7.17 19.70
C LEU A 2 19.87 5.64 19.73
N MET A 3 20.76 4.90 19.04
CA MET A 3 20.70 3.44 18.99
C MET A 3 20.88 2.79 20.38
N LEU A 4 21.77 3.34 21.20
CA LEU A 4 21.98 2.86 22.57
C LEU A 4 20.76 3.16 23.44
N LEU A 5 20.16 4.34 23.28
CA LEU A 5 18.93 4.69 24.00
C LEU A 5 17.78 3.72 23.68
N TYR A 6 17.56 3.42 22.40
CA TYR A 6 16.54 2.45 21.99
C TYR A 6 16.84 1.04 22.50
N ALA A 7 18.10 0.60 22.40
CA ALA A 7 18.51 -0.70 22.92
C ALA A 7 18.29 -0.82 24.43
N SER A 8 18.64 0.22 25.20
CA SER A 8 18.41 0.26 26.65
C SER A 8 16.93 0.25 27.00
N LEU A 9 16.10 1.04 26.30
CA LEU A 9 14.64 1.05 26.54
C LEU A 9 13.99 -0.30 26.22
N ILE A 10 14.40 -0.93 25.12
CA ILE A 10 13.93 -2.27 24.76
C ILE A 10 14.36 -3.28 25.82
N ALA A 11 15.62 -3.27 26.26
CA ALA A 11 16.11 -4.18 27.29
C ALA A 11 15.36 -4.02 28.63
N ILE A 12 15.09 -2.79 29.05
CA ILE A 12 14.30 -2.50 30.26
C ILE A 12 12.88 -3.04 30.11
N ALA A 13 12.22 -2.75 28.98
CA ALA A 13 10.86 -3.22 28.73
C ALA A 13 10.78 -4.75 28.68
N SER A 14 11.71 -5.42 27.99
CA SER A 14 11.77 -6.88 27.89
C SER A 14 12.05 -7.54 29.24
N SER A 15 12.90 -6.94 30.08
CA SER A 15 13.21 -7.46 31.43
C SER A 15 12.00 -7.36 32.35
N ILE A 16 11.31 -6.21 32.37
CA ILE A 16 10.10 -5.99 33.17
C ILE A 16 8.99 -6.96 32.71
N ALA A 17 8.72 -7.01 31.40
CA ALA A 17 7.71 -7.90 30.84
C ALA A 17 8.03 -9.38 31.12
N GLY A 18 9.30 -9.78 31.02
CA GLY A 18 9.76 -11.15 31.25
C GLY A 18 9.60 -11.59 32.69
N PHE A 19 9.88 -10.70 33.64
CA PHE A 19 9.69 -10.95 35.06
C PHE A 19 8.21 -11.19 35.42
N PHE A 20 7.31 -10.33 34.92
CA PHE A 20 5.87 -10.51 35.16
C PHE A 20 5.32 -11.77 34.50
N LEU A 21 5.78 -12.11 33.29
CA LEU A 21 5.35 -13.33 32.61
C LEU A 21 5.87 -14.60 33.31
N ALA A 22 7.12 -14.61 33.78
CA ALA A 22 7.69 -15.71 34.56
C ALA A 22 6.84 -16.01 35.80
N ARG A 23 6.47 -14.95 36.52
CA ARG A 23 5.65 -15.03 37.73
C ARG A 23 4.21 -15.45 37.45
N ALA A 24 3.65 -15.11 36.29
CA ALA A 24 2.29 -15.49 35.92
C ALA A 24 2.16 -16.93 35.43
N LEU A 25 3.24 -17.53 34.92
CA LEU A 25 3.23 -18.86 34.28
C LEU A 25 3.97 -19.95 35.08
N ASP A 26 4.48 -19.64 36.28
CA ASP A 26 5.42 -20.50 37.04
C ASP A 26 6.57 -21.04 36.17
N ALA A 27 6.98 -20.23 35.19
CA ALA A 27 8.00 -20.60 34.21
C ALA A 27 9.38 -20.16 34.69
N GLY A 28 10.42 -20.95 34.36
CA GLY A 28 11.79 -20.59 34.69
C GLY A 28 12.18 -19.21 34.14
N ILE A 29 12.80 -18.39 34.99
CA ILE A 29 13.17 -16.98 34.68
C ILE A 29 13.97 -16.89 33.36
N ALA A 30 14.90 -17.81 33.13
CA ALA A 30 15.67 -17.89 31.89
C ALA A 30 14.79 -18.10 30.65
N GLY A 31 13.80 -18.99 30.74
CA GLY A 31 12.84 -19.24 29.66
C GLY A 31 11.97 -18.01 29.38
N ALA A 32 11.43 -17.39 30.43
CA ALA A 32 10.60 -16.19 30.30
C ALA A 32 11.35 -14.98 29.70
N MET A 33 12.60 -14.77 30.11
CA MET A 33 13.48 -13.74 29.52
C MET A 33 13.79 -14.03 28.05
N ALA A 34 14.07 -15.29 27.69
CA ALA A 34 14.30 -15.70 26.31
C ALA A 34 13.05 -15.48 25.43
N THR A 35 11.86 -15.83 25.93
CA THR A 35 10.59 -15.59 25.21
C THR A 35 10.35 -14.10 24.96
N MET A 36 10.53 -13.24 25.97
CA MET A 36 10.33 -11.80 25.77
C MET A 36 11.34 -11.18 24.83
N THR A 37 12.59 -11.62 24.88
CA THR A 37 13.61 -11.19 23.92
C THR A 37 13.25 -11.63 22.51
N GLY A 38 12.79 -12.87 22.34
CA GLY A 38 12.31 -13.40 21.07
C GLY A 38 11.10 -12.64 20.53
N LEU A 39 10.15 -12.27 21.40
CA LEU A 39 9.00 -11.45 21.03
C LEU A 39 9.41 -10.05 20.59
N SER A 40 10.29 -9.39 21.34
CA SER A 40 10.83 -8.08 20.98
C SER A 40 11.58 -8.13 19.64
N PHE A 41 12.37 -9.18 19.41
CA PHE A 41 13.03 -9.41 18.13
C PHE A 41 12.02 -9.64 17.00
N LEU A 42 11.00 -10.47 17.21
CA LEU A 42 9.95 -10.75 16.22
C LEU A 42 9.19 -9.47 15.84
N LEU A 43 8.81 -8.66 16.82
CA LEU A 43 8.14 -7.38 16.59
C LEU A 43 9.04 -6.42 15.81
N ALA A 44 10.32 -6.29 16.22
CA ALA A 44 11.29 -5.49 15.47
C ALA A 44 11.46 -5.99 14.04
N PHE A 45 11.51 -7.31 13.83
CA PHE A 45 11.65 -7.93 12.52
C PHE A 45 10.42 -7.75 11.64
N LEU A 46 9.19 -7.86 12.16
CA LEU A 46 7.97 -7.65 11.38
C LEU A 46 7.74 -6.18 11.02
N PHE A 47 7.98 -5.28 11.99
CA PHE A 47 7.57 -3.88 11.92
C PHE A 47 8.73 -2.90 11.68
N SER A 48 9.96 -3.37 11.47
CA SER A 48 11.08 -2.48 11.13
C SER A 48 10.76 -1.65 9.88
N PRO A 49 10.93 -0.32 9.91
CA PRO A 49 10.56 0.54 8.79
C PRO A 49 11.43 0.30 7.54
N LYS A 50 12.67 -0.16 7.69
CA LYS A 50 13.59 -0.41 6.56
C LYS A 50 13.60 -1.86 6.07
N GLN A 51 13.41 -2.81 6.98
CA GLN A 51 13.57 -4.24 6.70
C GLN A 51 12.34 -5.09 7.05
N GLY A 52 11.34 -4.48 7.66
CA GLY A 52 10.14 -5.16 8.12
C GLY A 52 9.28 -5.69 6.99
N ILE A 53 8.93 -6.96 7.08
CA ILE A 53 8.15 -7.67 6.06
C ILE A 53 6.76 -7.04 5.91
N VAL A 54 6.12 -6.68 7.02
CA VAL A 54 4.75 -6.13 7.02
C VAL A 54 4.74 -4.76 6.34
N ILE A 55 5.69 -3.90 6.71
CA ILE A 55 5.82 -2.55 6.12
C ILE A 55 6.11 -2.65 4.62
N ARG A 56 7.04 -3.52 4.20
CA ARG A 56 7.36 -3.74 2.79
C ARG A 56 6.16 -4.25 1.99
N ALA A 57 5.41 -5.21 2.55
CA ALA A 57 4.20 -5.72 1.91
C ALA A 57 3.13 -4.63 1.75
N ALA A 58 2.91 -3.82 2.78
CA ALA A 58 1.96 -2.71 2.75
C ALA A 58 2.36 -1.65 1.71
N LEU A 59 3.64 -1.26 1.67
CA LEU A 59 4.17 -0.31 0.69
C LEU A 59 4.07 -0.87 -0.73
N LYS A 60 4.41 -2.14 -0.96
CA LYS A 60 4.27 -2.79 -2.27
C LYS A 60 2.82 -2.78 -2.75
N ARG A 61 1.87 -3.07 -1.85
CA ARG A 61 0.42 -2.99 -2.16
C ARG A 61 0.00 -1.57 -2.51
N ARG A 62 0.48 -0.57 -1.76
CA ARG A 62 0.20 0.85 -2.05
C ARG A 62 0.76 1.26 -3.42
N MET A 63 2.02 0.93 -3.69
CA MET A 63 2.68 1.22 -4.95
C MET A 63 1.98 0.55 -6.13
N ARG A 64 1.51 -0.70 -5.96
CA ARG A 64 0.71 -1.37 -6.99
C ARG A 64 -0.59 -0.62 -7.29
N ARG A 65 -1.33 -0.21 -6.25
CA ARG A 65 -2.54 0.62 -6.42
C ARG A 65 -2.25 1.98 -7.06
N ASP A 66 -1.11 2.61 -6.76
CA ASP A 66 -0.68 3.86 -7.40
C ASP A 66 -0.37 3.64 -8.88
N PHE A 67 0.31 2.53 -9.21
CA PHE A 67 0.60 2.12 -10.58
C PHE A 67 -0.68 1.86 -11.37
N ASP A 68 -1.60 1.04 -10.85
CA ASP A 68 -2.86 0.72 -11.53
C ASP A 68 -3.66 2.02 -11.79
N THR A 69 -3.77 2.93 -10.82
CA THR A 69 -4.43 4.24 -11.03
C THR A 69 -3.76 5.07 -12.12
N THR A 70 -2.42 5.06 -12.17
CA THR A 70 -1.66 5.81 -13.17
C THR A 70 -1.86 5.23 -14.56
N MET A 71 -1.84 3.89 -14.69
CA MET A 71 -2.08 3.21 -15.95
C MET A 71 -3.47 3.52 -16.49
N LEU A 72 -4.52 3.49 -15.65
CA LEU A 72 -5.87 3.91 -16.03
C LEU A 72 -5.90 5.34 -16.59
N VAL A 73 -5.24 6.28 -15.93
CA VAL A 73 -5.19 7.68 -16.36
C VAL A 73 -4.47 7.84 -17.71
N VAL A 74 -3.38 7.10 -17.93
CA VAL A 74 -2.66 7.09 -19.21
C VAL A 74 -3.50 6.44 -20.32
N HIS A 75 -4.16 5.31 -20.03
CA HIS A 75 -5.09 4.65 -20.97
C HIS A 75 -6.17 5.60 -21.45
N LEU A 76 -6.88 6.23 -20.51
CA LEU A 76 -7.92 7.21 -20.83
C LEU A 76 -7.38 8.42 -21.60
N HIS A 77 -6.12 8.82 -21.37
CA HIS A 77 -5.50 9.92 -22.10
C HIS A 77 -5.22 9.53 -23.56
N ASN A 78 -4.72 8.33 -23.80
CA ASN A 78 -4.39 7.85 -25.14
C ASN A 78 -5.62 7.74 -26.06
N HIS A 79 -6.79 7.42 -25.48
CA HIS A 79 -8.06 7.39 -26.21
C HIS A 79 -8.87 8.70 -26.07
N GLU A 80 -8.30 9.74 -25.44
CA GLU A 80 -8.94 11.05 -25.34
C GLU A 80 -8.88 11.77 -26.70
N GLY A 81 -9.98 11.72 -27.45
CA GLY A 81 -10.09 12.41 -28.75
C GLY A 81 -9.96 11.51 -29.97
N THR A 82 -9.87 10.19 -29.77
CA THR A 82 -9.99 9.19 -30.85
C THR A 82 -11.45 8.84 -31.13
N ALA A 83 -11.72 8.25 -32.30
CA ALA A 83 -13.06 7.77 -32.66
C ALA A 83 -13.56 6.65 -31.71
N GLU A 84 -12.62 5.88 -31.14
CA GLU A 84 -12.85 4.73 -30.26
C GLU A 84 -13.18 5.12 -28.82
N ARG A 85 -13.14 6.41 -28.47
CA ARG A 85 -13.40 6.91 -27.10
C ARG A 85 -14.66 6.35 -26.45
N LYS A 86 -15.73 6.16 -27.23
CA LYS A 86 -17.02 5.69 -26.71
C LYS A 86 -16.98 4.23 -26.26
N GLU A 87 -16.03 3.45 -26.74
CA GLU A 87 -15.86 2.04 -26.44
C GLU A 87 -14.76 1.86 -25.38
N GLU A 88 -13.59 2.46 -25.62
CA GLU A 88 -12.38 2.28 -24.81
C GLU A 88 -12.40 2.98 -23.44
N CYS A 89 -13.23 4.01 -23.27
CA CYS A 89 -13.32 4.77 -22.02
C CYS A 89 -14.53 4.38 -21.16
N ARG A 90 -15.19 3.24 -21.43
CA ARG A 90 -16.23 2.68 -20.56
C ARG A 90 -15.60 1.89 -19.41
N GLU A 91 -16.26 1.87 -18.25
CA GLU A 91 -15.78 1.12 -17.08
C GLU A 91 -15.72 -0.39 -17.38
N ASP A 92 -16.73 -0.93 -18.08
CA ASP A 92 -16.83 -2.34 -18.50
C ASP A 92 -15.69 -2.77 -19.43
N HIS A 93 -15.14 -1.86 -20.24
CA HIS A 93 -14.07 -2.16 -21.19
C HIS A 93 -12.73 -2.46 -20.49
N LEU A 94 -12.55 -1.94 -19.27
CA LEU A 94 -11.34 -2.19 -18.47
C LEU A 94 -11.20 -3.68 -18.09
N THR A 95 -12.31 -4.39 -17.96
CA THR A 95 -12.29 -5.83 -17.64
C THR A 95 -12.17 -6.72 -18.86
N GLU A 96 -12.64 -6.26 -20.03
CA GLU A 96 -12.67 -7.06 -21.25
C GLU A 96 -11.33 -7.05 -22.00
N HIS A 97 -10.73 -5.87 -22.20
CA HIS A 97 -9.57 -5.72 -23.08
C HIS A 97 -8.29 -5.25 -22.37
N VAL A 98 -8.42 -4.53 -21.26
CA VAL A 98 -7.25 -4.14 -20.42
C VAL A 98 -6.77 -5.30 -19.53
N ASN A 99 -7.46 -6.46 -19.60
CA ASN A 99 -7.16 -7.71 -18.89
C ASN A 99 -7.03 -7.52 -17.36
N TRP A 100 -7.82 -6.59 -16.81
CA TRP A 100 -7.90 -6.36 -15.38
C TRP A 100 -9.04 -7.18 -14.78
N THR A 101 -8.81 -7.71 -13.59
CA THR A 101 -9.92 -8.25 -12.80
C THR A 101 -10.86 -7.14 -12.35
N GLU A 102 -12.15 -7.43 -12.21
CA GLU A 102 -13.17 -6.52 -11.70
C GLU A 102 -12.71 -5.73 -10.46
N ALA A 103 -12.11 -6.41 -9.49
CA ALA A 103 -11.63 -5.79 -8.25
C ALA A 103 -10.52 -4.75 -8.48
N VAL A 104 -9.66 -4.95 -9.47
CA VAL A 104 -8.59 -4.01 -9.82
C VAL A 104 -9.16 -2.79 -10.56
N ALA A 105 -10.05 -3.02 -11.52
CA ALA A 105 -10.74 -1.95 -12.25
C ALA A 105 -11.51 -1.04 -11.29
N GLN A 106 -12.38 -1.61 -10.45
CA GLN A 106 -13.13 -0.85 -9.46
C GLN A 106 -12.24 -0.09 -8.48
N ALA A 107 -11.15 -0.70 -8.01
CA ALA A 107 -10.22 -0.05 -7.09
C ALA A 107 -9.47 1.12 -7.75
N ALA A 108 -9.03 0.96 -9.00
CA ALA A 108 -8.35 2.01 -9.76
C ALA A 108 -9.30 3.16 -10.09
N VAL A 109 -10.51 2.87 -10.58
CA VAL A 109 -11.55 3.86 -10.88
C VAL A 109 -11.97 4.60 -9.61
N GLY A 110 -12.29 3.89 -8.52
CA GLY A 110 -12.69 4.50 -7.26
C GLY A 110 -11.62 5.42 -6.67
N LYS A 111 -10.34 5.02 -6.77
CA LYS A 111 -9.23 5.86 -6.34
C LYS A 111 -9.01 7.06 -7.26
N ALA A 112 -9.11 6.90 -8.58
CA ALA A 112 -8.98 7.99 -9.54
C ALA A 112 -10.10 9.04 -9.37
N LEU A 113 -11.33 8.60 -9.10
CA LEU A 113 -12.47 9.46 -8.80
C LEU A 113 -12.25 10.25 -7.50
N SER A 114 -11.93 9.55 -6.39
CA SER A 114 -11.70 10.21 -5.09
C SER A 114 -10.48 11.14 -5.10
N SER A 115 -9.50 10.88 -5.97
CA SER A 115 -8.33 11.76 -6.17
C SER A 115 -8.59 12.91 -7.16
N GLY A 116 -9.78 12.98 -7.76
CA GLY A 116 -10.16 14.04 -8.71
C GLY A 116 -9.42 13.98 -10.05
N LEU A 117 -8.88 12.81 -10.43
CA LEU A 117 -8.17 12.60 -11.71
C LEU A 117 -9.16 12.32 -12.85
N ILE A 118 -10.27 11.68 -12.55
CA ILE A 118 -11.32 11.35 -13.52
C ILE A 118 -12.70 11.76 -12.99
N LYS A 119 -13.66 11.84 -13.89
CA LYS A 119 -15.09 12.03 -13.61
C LYS A 119 -15.91 11.06 -14.46
N ARG A 120 -17.07 10.64 -13.95
CA ARG A 120 -18.06 9.89 -14.73
C ARG A 120 -18.92 10.86 -15.53
N SER A 121 -19.12 10.58 -16.80
CA SER A 121 -19.98 11.34 -17.72
C SER A 121 -20.88 10.36 -18.45
N GLY A 122 -22.00 9.99 -17.81
CA GLY A 122 -22.79 8.83 -18.24
C GLY A 122 -22.01 7.54 -18.01
N GLU A 123 -21.93 6.68 -19.03
CA GLU A 123 -21.16 5.43 -19.00
C GLU A 123 -19.65 5.59 -19.22
N LEU A 124 -19.20 6.82 -19.52
CA LEU A 124 -17.80 7.08 -19.87
C LEU A 124 -17.01 7.66 -18.69
N LEU A 125 -15.79 7.18 -18.55
CA LEU A 125 -14.75 7.75 -17.71
C LEU A 125 -14.03 8.85 -18.50
N CYS A 126 -14.02 10.07 -17.95
CA CYS A 126 -13.39 11.23 -18.58
C CYS A 126 -12.31 11.81 -17.67
N LEU A 127 -11.17 12.18 -18.23
CA LEU A 127 -10.12 12.87 -17.50
C LEU A 127 -10.57 14.27 -17.05
N THR A 128 -10.23 14.64 -15.82
CA THR A 128 -10.22 16.05 -15.40
C THR A 128 -8.95 16.73 -15.91
N GLU A 129 -8.86 18.05 -15.78
CA GLU A 129 -7.62 18.76 -16.09
C GLU A 129 -6.44 18.25 -15.26
N ARG A 130 -6.70 17.91 -13.99
CA ARG A 130 -5.70 17.31 -13.10
C ARG A 130 -5.27 15.92 -13.59
N GLY A 131 -6.20 15.11 -14.09
CA GLY A 131 -5.90 13.82 -14.71
C GLY A 131 -5.02 13.95 -15.96
N ARG A 132 -5.37 14.88 -16.86
CA ARG A 132 -4.56 15.16 -18.06
C ARG A 132 -3.14 15.60 -17.72
N ASN A 133 -2.99 16.53 -16.78
CA ASN A 133 -1.67 16.97 -16.32
C ASN A 133 -0.87 15.80 -15.72
N LYS A 134 -1.53 14.90 -14.97
CA LYS A 134 -0.88 13.73 -14.41
C LYS A 134 -0.42 12.74 -15.50
N ALA A 135 -1.23 12.51 -16.53
CA ALA A 135 -0.85 11.66 -17.67
C ALA A 135 0.38 12.22 -18.38
N ARG A 136 0.39 13.51 -18.72
CA ARG A 136 1.52 14.19 -19.38
C ARG A 136 2.81 14.10 -18.58
N GLU A 137 2.74 14.37 -17.27
CA GLU A 137 3.91 14.26 -16.37
C GLU A 137 4.57 12.87 -16.40
N VAL A 138 3.78 11.82 -16.62
CA VAL A 138 4.27 10.44 -16.64
C VAL A 138 4.80 10.05 -18.02
N ILE A 139 4.23 10.57 -19.10
CA ILE A 139 4.64 10.28 -20.47
C ILE A 139 5.92 11.04 -20.86
N GLU A 140 6.09 12.26 -20.36
CA GLU A 140 7.22 13.15 -20.68
C GLU A 140 8.47 12.90 -19.81
N LYS A 141 8.38 12.05 -18.78
CA LYS A 141 9.49 11.66 -17.90
C LYS A 141 10.24 10.44 -18.40
#